data_AF-A0A2E4DE13-F1
#
_entry.id   AF-A0A2E4DE13-F1
#
_cell.length_a   1.000
_cell.length_b   1.000
_cell.length_c   1.000
_cell.angle_alpha   90.00
_cell.angle_beta   90.00
_cell.angle_gamma   90.00
#
_symmetry.space_group_name_H-M   'P 1'
#
loop_
_entity.id
_entity.type
_entity.pdbx_description
1 polymer ?
#
loop_
_entity_poly.entity_id
_entity_poly.type
_entity_poly.pdbx_seq_one_letter_code
_entity_poly.pdbx_strand_id
1 'polypeptide(L)'
;MQLSAEFPQEHLIELKGLSPAFVGRITLYQQSNAINAEIDIVQSESGKIYSHVKSLYNHDDPREVLDLCVHYLKEFLDASKN
;
A
#
# COMPACT_ATOMS: atom_id res chain seq x y z
N MET A 1 -3.41 10.23 5.33
CA MET A 1 -4.17 9.03 5.69
C MET A 1 -4.25 8.94 7.21
N GLN A 2 -5.36 8.44 7.75
CA GLN A 2 -5.57 8.24 9.18
C GLN A 2 -5.27 6.78 9.53
N LEU A 3 -4.56 6.55 10.63
CA LEU A 3 -4.33 5.20 11.16
C LEU A 3 -5.52 4.74 12.00
N SER A 4 -5.81 3.45 11.94
CA SER A 4 -6.72 2.76 12.85
C SER A 4 -5.95 2.28 14.10
N ALA A 5 -6.67 1.88 15.14
CA ALA A 5 -6.09 1.19 16.30
C ALA A 5 -6.04 -0.35 16.11
N GLU A 6 -6.75 -0.87 15.11
CA GLU A 6 -6.90 -2.31 14.86
C GLU A 6 -6.14 -2.73 13.60
N PHE A 7 -5.62 -3.96 13.57
CA PHE A 7 -4.96 -4.55 12.41
C PHE A 7 -5.72 -5.81 11.93
N PRO A 8 -5.66 -6.14 10.62
CA PRO A 8 -4.95 -5.41 9.56
C PRO A 8 -5.62 -4.07 9.20
N GLN A 9 -4.82 -3.10 8.74
CA GLN A 9 -5.31 -1.81 8.26
C GLN A 9 -5.18 -1.73 6.76
N GLU A 10 -6.30 -1.52 6.08
CA GLU A 10 -6.31 -1.31 4.64
C GLU A 10 -6.41 0.18 4.32
N HIS A 11 -5.54 0.65 3.44
CA HIS A 11 -5.54 2.00 2.91
C HIS A 11 -5.58 1.96 1.38
N LEU A 12 -6.69 2.42 0.81
CA LEU A 12 -6.84 2.58 -0.64
C LEU A 12 -6.36 3.97 -1.07
N ILE A 13 -5.52 4.00 -2.10
CA ILE A 13 -4.91 5.20 -2.66
C ILE A 13 -5.37 5.33 -4.11
N GLU A 14 -6.02 6.45 -4.40
CA GLU A 14 -6.38 6.83 -5.75
C GLU A 14 -5.12 7.11 -6.58
N LEU A 15 -4.98 6.42 -7.72
CA LEU A 15 -3.87 6.60 -8.64
C LEU A 15 -4.20 7.67 -9.69
N LYS A 16 -4.19 8.94 -9.26
CA LYS A 16 -4.57 10.08 -10.12
C LYS A 16 -3.74 10.13 -11.40
N GLY A 17 -4.43 10.27 -12.54
CA GLY A 17 -3.80 10.29 -13.87
C GLY A 17 -3.57 8.91 -14.48
N LEU A 18 -3.92 7.83 -13.78
CA LEU A 18 -4.03 6.46 -14.33
C LEU A 18 -5.51 6.06 -14.48
N SER A 19 -5.75 4.87 -15.03
CA SER A 19 -7.12 4.35 -15.21
C SER A 19 -7.87 4.26 -13.87
N PRO A 20 -9.14 4.70 -13.79
CA PRO A 20 -9.95 4.60 -12.57
C PRO A 20 -10.30 3.15 -12.19
N ALA A 21 -10.03 2.19 -13.07
CA ALA A 21 -10.17 0.78 -12.80
C ALA A 21 -9.13 0.25 -11.80
N PHE A 22 -8.08 1.02 -11.49
CA PHE A 22 -7.01 0.61 -10.58
C PHE A 22 -6.85 1.57 -9.41
N VAL A 23 -6.56 1.00 -8.24
CA VAL A 23 -6.21 1.73 -7.02
C VAL A 23 -4.98 1.09 -6.39
N GLY A 24 -4.16 1.91 -5.73
CA GLY A 24 -3.14 1.40 -4.83
C GLY A 24 -3.80 0.88 -3.57
N ARG A 25 -3.36 -0.26 -3.06
CA ARG A 25 -3.76 -0.82 -1.77
C ARG A 25 -2.51 -1.00 -0.92
N ILE A 26 -2.52 -0.37 0.26
CA ILE A 26 -1.54 -0.64 1.30
C ILE A 26 -2.25 -1.38 2.43
N THR A 27 -1.75 -2.55 2.78
CA THR A 27 -2.24 -3.29 3.94
C THR A 27 -1.15 -3.32 5.00
N LEU A 28 -1.41 -2.74 6.17
CA LEU A 28 -0.54 -2.87 7.33
C LEU A 28 -0.98 -4.06 8.18
N TYR A 29 0.00 -4.82 8.65
CA TYR A 29 -0.20 -5.95 9.55
C TYR A 29 0.61 -5.71 10.81
N GLN A 30 0.04 -6.06 11.96
CA GLN A 30 0.82 -6.17 13.19
C GLN A 30 1.12 -7.64 13.45
N GLN A 31 2.41 -7.95 13.57
CA GLN A 31 2.88 -9.27 13.96
C GLN A 31 3.74 -9.13 15.21
N SER A 32 3.22 -9.57 16.35
CA SER A 32 3.82 -9.31 17.67
C SER A 32 4.02 -7.80 17.90
N ASN A 33 5.27 -7.34 18.03
CA ASN A 33 5.62 -5.93 18.24
C ASN A 33 6.09 -5.24 16.94
N ALA A 34 6.02 -5.92 15.80
CA ALA A 34 6.46 -5.39 14.52
C ALA A 34 5.27 -5.07 13.62
N ILE A 35 5.43 -4.02 12.83
CA ILE A 35 4.57 -3.64 11.72
C ILE A 35 5.18 -4.15 10.41
N ASN A 36 4.36 -4.86 9.64
CA ASN A 36 4.65 -5.29 8.29
C ASN A 36 3.66 -4.61 7.34
N ALA A 37 3.98 -4.54 6.05
CA ALA A 37 3.07 -4.00 5.06
C ALA A 37 3.16 -4.71 3.71
N GLU A 38 2.05 -4.72 3.00
CA GLU A 38 1.98 -5.09 1.59
C GLU A 38 1.47 -3.92 0.77
N ILE A 39 2.07 -3.72 -0.41
CA ILE A 39 1.71 -2.68 -1.36
C ILE A 39 1.34 -3.37 -2.67
N ASP A 40 0.10 -3.18 -3.09
CA ASP A 40 -0.45 -3.73 -4.32
C ASP A 40 -1.10 -2.64 -5.17
N ILE A 41 -1.24 -2.92 -6.46
CA ILE A 41 -2.22 -2.27 -7.33
C ILE A 41 -3.33 -3.28 -7.55
N VAL A 42 -4.56 -2.90 -7.21
CA VAL A 42 -5.74 -3.77 -7.32
C VAL A 42 -6.76 -3.16 -8.26
N GLN A 43 -7.61 -4.03 -8.81
CA GLN A 43 -8.81 -3.59 -9.52
C GLN A 43 -9.81 -2.99 -8.52
N SER A 44 -10.29 -1.77 -8.78
CA SER A 44 -11.17 -1.04 -7.86
C SER A 44 -12.50 -1.74 -7.58
N GLU A 45 -13.05 -2.44 -8.58
CA GLU A 45 -14.34 -3.14 -8.44
C GLU A 45 -14.23 -4.51 -7.77
N SER A 46 -13.19 -5.27 -8.08
CA SER A 46 -13.07 -6.67 -7.64
C SER A 46 -12.12 -6.89 -6.47
N GLY A 47 -11.26 -5.92 -6.17
CA GLY A 47 -10.15 -6.06 -5.22
C GLY A 47 -9.06 -7.04 -5.69
N LYS A 48 -9.17 -7.59 -6.91
CA LYS A 48 -8.19 -8.53 -7.45
C LYS A 48 -6.86 -7.80 -7.64
N ILE A 49 -5.78 -8.41 -7.15
CA ILE A 49 -4.42 -7.90 -7.36
C ILE A 49 -4.11 -7.92 -8.85
N TYR A 50 -3.84 -6.74 -9.38
CA TYR A 50 -3.34 -6.54 -10.73
C TYR A 50 -1.82 -6.64 -10.76
N SER A 51 -1.15 -6.01 -9.80
CA SER A 51 0.30 -6.04 -9.67
C SER A 51 0.69 -5.92 -8.20
N HIS A 52 1.68 -6.71 -7.79
CA HIS A 52 2.31 -6.55 -6.48
C HIS A 52 3.49 -5.59 -6.61
N VAL A 53 3.56 -4.60 -5.72
CA VAL A 53 4.61 -3.57 -5.74
C VAL A 53 5.77 -3.96 -4.82
N LYS A 54 5.49 -4.16 -3.53
CA LYS A 54 6.51 -4.47 -2.52
C LYS A 54 5.90 -4.93 -1.21
N SER A 55 6.67 -5.69 -0.43
CA SER A 55 6.40 -5.97 0.99
C SER A 55 7.46 -5.35 1.90
N LEU A 56 7.03 -4.82 3.05
CA LEU A 56 7.88 -4.28 4.11
C LEU A 56 7.72 -5.13 5.39
N TYR A 57 8.79 -5.31 6.15
CA TYR A 57 8.80 -6.19 7.31
C TYR A 57 9.60 -5.60 8.47
N ASN A 58 9.20 -5.95 9.70
CA ASN A 58 9.93 -5.67 10.93
C ASN A 58 10.18 -4.18 11.20
N HIS A 59 9.14 -3.35 11.07
CA HIS A 59 9.19 -1.93 11.40
C HIS A 59 8.49 -1.64 12.73
N ASP A 60 8.82 -0.52 13.37
CA ASP A 60 8.32 -0.20 14.71
C ASP A 60 7.11 0.76 14.68
N ASP A 61 7.07 1.70 13.74
CA ASP A 61 6.04 2.74 13.67
C ASP A 61 5.12 2.55 12.43
N PRO A 62 3.82 2.28 12.62
CA PRO A 62 2.88 2.13 11.51
C PRO A 62 2.73 3.39 10.66
N ARG A 63 2.97 4.58 11.22
CA ARG A 63 2.94 5.83 10.46
C ARG A 63 4.11 5.91 9.48
N GLU A 64 5.32 5.63 9.95
CA GLU A 64 6.51 5.63 9.11
C GLU A 64 6.41 4.57 8.01
N VAL A 65 5.90 3.37 8.34
CA VAL A 65 5.65 2.32 7.35
C VAL A 65 4.68 2.78 6.28
N LEU A 66 3.57 3.43 6.68
CA LEU A 66 2.57 3.91 5.74
C LEU A 66 3.17 4.97 4.78
N ASP A 67 3.97 5.89 5.29
CA ASP A 67 4.63 6.92 4.48
C ASP A 67 5.67 6.30 3.52
N LEU A 68 6.43 5.29 3.97
CA LEU A 68 7.33 4.51 3.13
C LEU A 68 6.59 3.74 2.03
N CYS A 69 5.43 3.15 2.34
CA CYS A 69 4.62 2.44 1.36
C CYS A 69 4.13 3.36 0.24
N VAL A 70 3.69 4.58 0.57
CA VAL A 70 3.31 5.59 -0.43
C VAL A 70 4.51 5.96 -1.31
N HIS A 71 5.68 6.10 -0.72
CA HIS A 71 6.91 6.40 -1.45
C HIS A 71 7.23 5.30 -2.47
N TYR A 72 7.26 4.03 -2.06
CA TYR A 72 7.53 2.92 -2.97
C TYR A 72 6.46 2.74 -4.05
N LEU A 73 5.18 2.97 -3.72
CA LEU A 73 4.11 2.96 -4.72
C LEU A 73 4.36 4.02 -5.79
N LYS A 74 4.76 5.23 -5.39
CA LYS A 74 5.11 6.30 -6.33
C LYS A 74 6.29 5.91 -7.21
N GLU A 75 7.37 5.41 -6.63
CA GLU A 75 8.57 5.00 -7.39
C GLU A 75 8.24 3.94 -8.44
N PHE A 76 7.42 2.96 -8.08
CA PHE A 76 6.97 1.91 -9.00
C PHE A 76 6.18 2.47 -10.19
N LEU A 77 5.26 3.41 -9.93
CA LEU A 77 4.46 4.05 -10.97
C LEU A 77 5.28 4.97 -11.87
N ASP A 78 6.30 5.65 -11.33
CA ASP A 78 7.18 6.50 -12.12
C ASP A 78 8.15 5.67 -12.97
N ALA A 79 8.64 4.54 -12.46
CA ALA A 79 9.47 3.61 -13.23
C ALA A 79 8.72 2.98 -14.41
N SER A 80 7.41 2.76 -14.28
CA SER A 80 6.55 2.15 -15.31
C SER A 80 6.17 3.09 -16.47
N LYS A 81 6.54 4.38 -16.40
CA LYS A 81 6.25 5.38 -17.45
C LYS A 81 7.34 5.49 -18.52
N ASN A 82 8.46 4.78 -18.36
CA ASN A 82 9.55 4.70 -19.32
C ASN A 82 9.44 3.43 -20.18
#